data_AF-A0A067F8H4-F1
#
_entry.id   AF-A0A067F8H4-F1
#
_cell.length_a   1.000
_cell.length_b   1.000
_cell.length_c   1.000
_cell.angle_alpha   90.00
_cell.angle_beta   90.00
_cell.angle_gamma   90.00
#
_symmetry.space_group_name_H-M   'P 1'
#
loop_
_entity.id
_entity.type
_entity.pdbx_description
1 polymer ?
#
loop_
_entity_poly.entity_id
_entity_poly.type
_entity_poly.pdbx_seq_one_letter_code
_entity_poly.pdbx_strand_id
1 'polypeptide(L)'
;MSGDKRRAWADTTPLLDQKHRSSISPIYNTNRISYAAGGLLEMAYATAPPARSRSVFLGVDVGTGSARAGLFDESGKLLGSASSPIQIWKEGDCIEQSSTDIWHAICAAVDSACSLANVDGEEVKGVGFAATCSLVAVDADGSPVSVSWNGDSRRNIIVWMDHRAVKQAEKINSRNSPVLQYCGGAVSPEMQPPKLLWVKENLQESWSMVFRWMDLSDWLSYRATGDDTRSLCTTVCKWTYLGHAHMQQMNEKGFRDMEACGWDDEFWEEIGLGDLIDGHHAKIGRSVAFPGHPLGSGLTPAAAKELGLVPGTPVGTSLIDAHAGGVGVMESVPESVSEAKENEEEAICHRMVLVCGTSTCHMAVSRNKLFIPGVWGPFWSAMVPKFWLTEGGQSATGALLDYIIENHVASRSLANRAASRHVSLFELLNGTLESMIHERNSPFVAALTEDIHVLPDFHGNRSPIADPKSKGIICGMTLDSSEKQLALLYLATVQGIAYGTRHIVEHCNAHGHKVREHIFHSVFYLSQSRTVRSFL
;
A
#
# COMPACT_ATOMS: atom_id res chain seq x y z
N MET A 1 -59.42 -9.52 -18.69
CA MET A 1 -60.38 -9.29 -19.79
C MET A 1 -59.65 -8.42 -20.81
N SER A 2 -59.14 -8.99 -21.91
CA SER A 2 -59.84 -9.25 -23.19
C SER A 2 -60.16 -7.95 -23.96
N GLY A 3 -59.73 -7.76 -25.22
CA GLY A 3 -58.97 -8.64 -26.12
C GLY A 3 -59.28 -8.32 -27.59
N ASP A 4 -58.64 -9.05 -28.54
CA ASP A 4 -58.90 -9.04 -30.00
C ASP A 4 -58.55 -7.73 -30.78
N LYS A 5 -58.13 -7.75 -32.08
CA LYS A 5 -57.69 -8.84 -33.00
C LYS A 5 -56.89 -8.29 -34.21
N ARG A 6 -55.88 -9.06 -34.68
CA ARG A 6 -55.52 -9.49 -36.10
C ARG A 6 -55.79 -8.50 -37.28
N ARG A 7 -54.99 -8.33 -38.36
CA ARG A 7 -53.89 -9.03 -39.13
C ARG A 7 -52.99 -7.93 -39.79
N ALA A 8 -51.75 -8.09 -40.31
CA ALA A 8 -50.80 -9.19 -40.61
C ALA A 8 -50.66 -9.64 -42.10
N TRP A 9 -49.40 -9.62 -42.61
CA TRP A 9 -48.82 -10.20 -43.88
C TRP A 9 -49.15 -9.45 -45.21
N ALA A 10 -48.33 -9.43 -46.28
CA ALA A 10 -46.87 -9.72 -46.51
C ALA A 10 -46.43 -9.21 -47.93
N ASP A 11 -45.14 -9.32 -48.26
CA ASP A 11 -44.47 -9.20 -49.60
C ASP A 11 -44.55 -7.84 -50.36
N THR A 12 -43.50 -7.35 -51.04
CA THR A 12 -42.87 -7.93 -52.25
C THR A 12 -41.53 -7.24 -52.61
N THR A 13 -40.69 -7.91 -53.42
CA THR A 13 -39.38 -7.43 -53.93
C THR A 13 -39.29 -7.54 -55.47
N PRO A 14 -38.68 -6.57 -56.17
CA PRO A 14 -37.78 -6.87 -57.31
C PRO A 14 -36.38 -6.20 -57.16
N LEU A 15 -35.24 -6.85 -57.46
CA LEU A 15 -34.56 -7.00 -58.78
C LEU A 15 -34.02 -5.66 -59.36
N LEU A 16 -32.83 -5.53 -59.99
CA LEU A 16 -31.81 -6.50 -60.46
C LEU A 16 -30.43 -5.79 -60.71
N ASP A 17 -29.44 -6.55 -61.23
CA ASP A 17 -28.26 -6.11 -62.03
C ASP A 17 -27.07 -5.37 -61.35
N GLN A 18 -25.80 -5.52 -61.79
CA GLN A 18 -25.21 -6.51 -62.72
C GLN A 18 -23.70 -6.79 -62.48
N LYS A 19 -23.29 -8.07 -62.65
CA LYS A 19 -21.98 -8.64 -63.07
C LYS A 19 -20.66 -7.86 -62.88
N HIS A 20 -19.63 -8.59 -62.42
CA HIS A 20 -18.47 -8.89 -63.29
C HIS A 20 -17.78 -10.23 -62.95
N ARG A 21 -17.15 -10.86 -63.96
CA ARG A 21 -16.23 -12.03 -63.84
C ARG A 21 -14.77 -11.51 -64.02
N SER A 22 -13.66 -12.26 -63.85
CA SER A 22 -13.41 -13.72 -63.95
C SER A 22 -12.00 -14.12 -63.43
N SER A 23 -11.76 -15.43 -63.35
CA SER A 23 -10.44 -16.12 -63.44
C SER A 23 -9.59 -16.22 -62.14
N ILE A 24 -8.72 -17.23 -61.93
CA ILE A 24 -8.48 -18.45 -62.73
C ILE A 24 -8.11 -19.72 -61.90
N SER A 25 -8.55 -20.86 -62.46
CA SER A 25 -8.15 -22.28 -62.47
C SER A 25 -6.95 -22.90 -61.68
N PRO A 26 -6.91 -24.26 -61.55
CA PRO A 26 -6.23 -24.96 -60.44
C PRO A 26 -5.18 -26.01 -60.84
N ILE A 27 -4.66 -26.77 -59.87
CA ILE A 27 -3.95 -28.06 -60.07
C ILE A 27 -4.58 -29.16 -59.17
N TYR A 28 -4.69 -30.37 -59.72
CA TYR A 28 -5.19 -31.59 -59.05
C TYR A 28 -4.04 -32.40 -58.42
N ASN A 29 -4.35 -33.24 -57.42
CA ASN A 29 -4.10 -34.67 -57.62
C ASN A 29 -5.08 -35.56 -56.82
N THR A 30 -5.17 -36.84 -57.19
CA THR A 30 -6.21 -37.79 -56.75
C THR A 30 -5.65 -39.02 -56.06
N ASN A 31 -6.45 -39.67 -55.21
CA ASN A 31 -6.44 -41.14 -55.13
C ASN A 31 -7.85 -41.69 -54.79
N ARG A 32 -8.17 -42.87 -55.33
CA ARG A 32 -9.37 -43.69 -55.02
C ARG A 32 -8.97 -44.77 -53.98
N ILE A 33 -9.86 -45.42 -53.24
CA ILE A 33 -10.68 -46.62 -53.58
C ILE A 33 -11.47 -46.92 -52.27
N SER A 34 -12.80 -46.72 -52.15
CA SER A 34 -13.96 -47.56 -52.52
C SER A 34 -14.59 -48.34 -51.33
N TYR A 35 -15.93 -48.28 -51.19
CA TYR A 35 -16.92 -49.14 -50.48
C TYR A 35 -16.44 -50.26 -49.50
N ALA A 36 -17.10 -50.56 -48.37
CA ALA A 36 -18.55 -50.57 -48.13
C ALA A 36 -18.97 -50.45 -46.64
N ALA A 37 -20.27 -50.61 -46.35
CA ALA A 37 -20.97 -50.27 -45.11
C ALA A 37 -20.76 -51.17 -43.87
N GLY A 38 -20.99 -50.59 -42.69
CA GLY A 38 -21.53 -51.29 -41.51
C GLY A 38 -20.68 -51.24 -40.23
N GLY A 39 -21.12 -50.49 -39.21
CA GLY A 39 -20.48 -50.48 -37.88
C GLY A 39 -20.97 -49.36 -36.96
N LEU A 40 -21.43 -49.75 -35.77
CA LEU A 40 -21.94 -48.93 -34.66
C LEU A 40 -21.23 -47.58 -34.40
N LEU A 41 -21.98 -46.53 -34.07
CA LEU A 41 -21.45 -45.36 -33.37
C LEU A 41 -21.21 -45.71 -31.90
N GLU A 42 -19.95 -45.71 -31.46
CA GLU A 42 -19.65 -45.41 -30.05
C GLU A 42 -19.71 -43.89 -29.86
N MET A 43 -20.60 -43.42 -28.98
CA MET A 43 -20.58 -42.03 -28.52
C MET A 43 -19.45 -41.84 -27.51
N ALA A 44 -18.25 -41.64 -28.02
CA ALA A 44 -17.14 -41.13 -27.20
C ALA A 44 -17.56 -39.77 -26.61
N TYR A 45 -17.80 -39.74 -25.30
CA TYR A 45 -17.93 -38.49 -24.56
C TYR A 45 -16.59 -37.78 -24.63
N ALA A 46 -16.49 -36.79 -25.52
CA ALA A 46 -15.40 -35.84 -25.52
C ALA A 46 -15.44 -35.08 -24.19
N THR A 47 -14.62 -35.51 -23.23
CA THR A 47 -14.31 -34.69 -22.06
C THR A 47 -13.82 -33.35 -22.57
N ALA A 48 -14.42 -32.27 -22.07
CA ALA A 48 -13.87 -30.95 -22.33
C ALA A 48 -12.40 -30.97 -21.89
N PRO A 49 -11.46 -30.36 -22.66
CA PRO A 49 -10.10 -30.20 -22.17
C PRO A 49 -10.20 -29.49 -20.81
N PRO A 50 -9.44 -29.93 -19.79
CA PRO A 50 -9.50 -29.30 -18.48
C PRO A 50 -9.30 -27.80 -18.66
N ALA A 51 -10.23 -27.01 -18.11
CA ALA A 51 -10.11 -25.55 -18.15
C ALA A 51 -8.71 -25.20 -17.64
N ARG A 52 -7.96 -24.38 -18.39
CA ARG A 52 -6.63 -23.94 -17.96
C ARG A 52 -6.78 -23.34 -16.57
N SER A 53 -6.28 -24.03 -15.53
CA SER A 53 -6.37 -23.55 -14.15
C SER A 53 -5.76 -22.16 -14.12
N ARG A 54 -6.54 -21.17 -13.72
CA ARG A 54 -6.08 -19.78 -13.76
C ARG A 54 -4.92 -19.62 -12.79
N SER A 55 -3.87 -18.91 -13.19
CA SER A 55 -2.92 -18.40 -12.21
C SER A 55 -3.54 -17.17 -11.56
N VAL A 56 -3.83 -17.27 -10.27
CA VAL A 56 -4.31 -16.14 -9.46
C VAL A 56 -3.29 -15.84 -8.37
N PHE A 57 -3.11 -14.56 -8.06
CA PHE A 57 -2.23 -14.08 -7.01
C PHE A 57 -3.05 -13.34 -5.96
N LEU A 58 -2.79 -13.63 -4.68
CA LEU A 58 -3.46 -13.00 -3.55
C LEU A 58 -2.57 -11.91 -2.94
N GLY A 59 -3.03 -10.67 -3.00
CA GLY A 59 -2.49 -9.57 -2.21
C GLY A 59 -3.32 -9.39 -0.93
N VAL A 60 -2.66 -9.36 0.22
CA VAL A 60 -3.25 -9.01 1.52
C VAL A 60 -2.63 -7.70 2.01
N ASP A 61 -3.47 -6.76 2.44
CA ASP A 61 -3.08 -5.42 2.91
C ASP A 61 -3.78 -5.12 4.26
N VAL A 62 -2.99 -4.93 5.32
CA VAL A 62 -3.49 -4.60 6.66
C VAL A 62 -3.21 -3.13 7.00
N GLY A 63 -4.18 -2.29 6.69
CA GLY A 63 -4.22 -0.88 7.09
C GLY A 63 -4.69 -0.68 8.53
N THR A 64 -4.64 0.55 9.03
CA THR A 64 -4.96 0.91 10.45
C THR A 64 -6.35 0.48 10.95
N GLY A 65 -7.34 0.32 10.06
CA GLY A 65 -8.74 0.04 10.43
C GLY A 65 -9.38 -1.19 9.76
N SER A 66 -8.69 -1.86 8.84
CA SER A 66 -9.18 -3.10 8.22
C SER A 66 -8.06 -3.91 7.56
N ALA A 67 -8.23 -5.22 7.58
CA ALA A 67 -7.53 -6.13 6.69
C ALA A 67 -8.28 -6.20 5.35
N ARG A 68 -7.54 -6.18 4.24
CA ARG A 68 -8.05 -6.22 2.87
C ARG A 68 -7.41 -7.38 2.12
N ALA A 69 -8.19 -8.04 1.27
CA ALA A 69 -7.73 -9.08 0.36
C ALA A 69 -8.13 -8.71 -1.07
N GLY A 70 -7.21 -8.90 -2.03
CA GLY A 70 -7.45 -8.70 -3.45
C GLY A 70 -6.84 -9.84 -4.26
N LEU A 71 -7.62 -10.40 -5.19
CA LEU A 71 -7.18 -11.44 -6.11
C LEU A 71 -6.91 -10.84 -7.49
N PHE A 72 -5.77 -11.19 -8.08
CA PHE A 72 -5.28 -10.65 -9.35
C PHE A 72 -4.90 -11.76 -10.32
N ASP A 73 -5.12 -11.58 -11.62
CA ASP A 73 -4.55 -12.49 -12.64
C ASP A 73 -3.14 -12.06 -13.10
N GLU A 74 -2.54 -12.85 -13.99
CA GLU A 74 -1.18 -12.64 -14.54
C GLU A 74 -0.98 -11.26 -15.22
N SER A 75 -2.05 -10.52 -15.52
CA SER A 75 -1.97 -9.15 -16.07
C SER A 75 -2.05 -8.05 -15.00
N GLY A 76 -2.09 -8.40 -13.71
CA GLY A 76 -2.29 -7.46 -12.61
C GLY A 76 -3.74 -6.93 -12.50
N LYS A 77 -4.67 -7.49 -13.26
CA LYS A 77 -6.08 -7.11 -13.21
C LYS A 77 -6.74 -7.66 -11.95
N LEU A 78 -7.39 -6.77 -11.18
CA LEU A 78 -8.20 -7.14 -10.02
C LEU A 78 -9.44 -7.97 -10.45
N LEU A 79 -9.68 -9.06 -9.73
CA LEU A 79 -10.72 -10.06 -10.02
C LEU A 79 -11.87 -9.99 -9.02
N GLY A 80 -11.52 -9.80 -7.75
CA GLY A 80 -12.42 -9.62 -6.63
C GLY A 80 -11.61 -9.16 -5.43
N SER A 81 -12.26 -8.43 -4.52
CA SER A 81 -11.65 -7.93 -3.30
C SER A 81 -12.68 -7.80 -2.20
N ALA A 82 -12.24 -7.98 -0.96
CA ALA A 82 -13.06 -7.77 0.22
C ALA A 82 -12.22 -7.17 1.37
N SER A 83 -12.90 -6.72 2.42
CA SER A 83 -12.28 -6.15 3.60
C SER A 83 -13.02 -6.58 4.86
N SER A 84 -12.28 -6.82 5.94
CA SER A 84 -12.82 -7.06 7.27
C SER A 84 -12.25 -6.03 8.25
N PRO A 85 -13.07 -5.41 9.12
CA PRO A 85 -12.57 -4.47 10.13
C PRO A 85 -11.65 -5.17 11.13
N ILE A 86 -10.72 -4.41 11.74
CA ILE A 86 -9.85 -4.90 12.81
C ILE A 86 -10.05 -4.06 14.08
N GLN A 87 -9.95 -4.70 15.24
CA GLN A 87 -10.09 -4.06 16.53
C GLN A 87 -8.87 -3.19 16.85
N ILE A 88 -9.13 -1.93 17.21
CA ILE A 88 -8.12 -0.96 17.66
C ILE A 88 -8.51 -0.41 19.03
N TRP A 89 -7.55 -0.26 19.93
CA TRP A 89 -7.70 0.42 21.22
C TRP A 89 -6.90 1.73 21.19
N LYS A 90 -7.45 2.79 21.78
CA LYS A 90 -6.84 4.14 21.81
C LYS A 90 -7.01 4.73 23.20
N GLU A 91 -5.91 4.90 23.92
CA GLU A 91 -5.86 5.33 25.32
C GLU A 91 -4.78 6.42 25.47
N GLY A 92 -5.14 7.65 25.10
CA GLY A 92 -4.19 8.75 24.94
C GLY A 92 -3.26 8.51 23.76
N ASP A 93 -1.95 8.66 23.98
CA ASP A 93 -0.91 8.42 22.96
C ASP A 93 -0.65 6.91 22.71
N CYS A 94 -1.22 6.03 23.55
CA CYS A 94 -1.12 4.58 23.41
C CYS A 94 -2.21 4.06 22.44
N ILE A 95 -1.80 3.39 21.36
CA ILE A 95 -2.65 2.87 20.30
C ILE A 95 -2.27 1.41 20.02
N GLU A 96 -3.22 0.50 20.23
CA GLU A 96 -2.95 -0.93 20.35
C GLU A 96 -3.87 -1.77 19.45
N GLN A 97 -3.37 -2.91 18.97
CA GLN A 97 -4.08 -3.88 18.13
C GLN A 97 -3.78 -5.31 18.60
N SER A 98 -4.46 -6.29 17.99
CA SER A 98 -4.29 -7.73 18.27
C SER A 98 -3.90 -8.50 17.01
N SER A 99 -2.80 -9.25 17.06
CA SER A 99 -2.36 -10.03 15.90
C SER A 99 -3.31 -11.19 15.58
N THR A 100 -3.94 -11.77 16.61
CA THR A 100 -4.99 -12.79 16.45
C THR A 100 -6.25 -12.24 15.76
N ASP A 101 -6.69 -11.03 16.12
CA ASP A 101 -7.84 -10.37 15.49
C ASP A 101 -7.56 -10.05 14.01
N ILE A 102 -6.38 -9.48 13.72
CA ILE A 102 -5.91 -9.21 12.36
C ILE A 102 -5.87 -10.49 11.52
N TRP A 103 -5.38 -11.62 12.05
CA TRP A 103 -5.34 -12.87 11.30
C TRP A 103 -6.74 -13.41 10.97
N HIS A 104 -7.69 -13.35 11.91
CA HIS A 104 -9.09 -13.70 11.64
C HIS A 104 -9.73 -12.77 10.60
N ALA A 105 -9.43 -11.45 10.66
CA ALA A 105 -9.91 -10.48 9.69
C ALA A 105 -9.36 -10.73 8.28
N ILE A 106 -8.09 -11.13 8.16
CA ILE A 106 -7.49 -11.58 6.89
C ILE A 106 -8.24 -12.81 6.36
N CYS A 107 -8.43 -13.84 7.18
CA CYS A 107 -9.11 -15.08 6.75
C CYS A 107 -10.52 -14.78 6.21
N ALA A 108 -11.30 -13.95 6.92
CA ALA A 108 -12.63 -13.52 6.49
C ALA A 108 -12.60 -12.67 5.19
N ALA A 109 -11.59 -11.82 5.02
CA ALA A 109 -11.42 -11.03 3.79
C ALA A 109 -11.00 -11.92 2.60
N VAL A 110 -10.15 -12.93 2.80
CA VAL A 110 -9.71 -13.85 1.74
C VAL A 110 -10.87 -14.75 1.28
N ASP A 111 -11.60 -15.37 2.20
CA ASP A 111 -12.80 -16.17 1.90
C ASP A 111 -13.85 -15.36 1.10
N SER A 112 -14.11 -14.12 1.55
CA SER A 112 -15.00 -13.18 0.86
C SER A 112 -14.47 -12.78 -0.53
N ALA A 113 -13.16 -12.56 -0.69
CA ALA A 113 -12.57 -12.19 -1.98
C ALA A 113 -12.60 -13.35 -2.98
N CYS A 114 -12.29 -14.58 -2.55
CA CYS A 114 -12.38 -15.80 -3.37
C CYS A 114 -13.83 -16.04 -3.83
N SER A 115 -14.79 -15.91 -2.90
CA SER A 115 -16.23 -16.00 -3.18
C SER A 115 -16.71 -14.96 -4.19
N LEU A 116 -16.26 -13.70 -4.08
CA LEU A 116 -16.64 -12.62 -5.01
C LEU A 116 -15.96 -12.73 -6.38
N ALA A 117 -14.73 -13.28 -6.43
CA ALA A 117 -13.99 -13.49 -7.68
C ALA A 117 -14.42 -14.77 -8.43
N ASN A 118 -15.14 -15.69 -7.76
CA ASN A 118 -15.34 -17.08 -8.17
C ASN A 118 -13.99 -17.75 -8.52
N VAL A 119 -13.11 -17.81 -7.52
CA VAL A 119 -11.75 -18.39 -7.61
C VAL A 119 -11.63 -19.49 -6.55
N ASP A 120 -11.23 -20.69 -6.97
CA ASP A 120 -10.95 -21.80 -6.06
C ASP A 120 -9.57 -21.64 -5.42
N GLY A 121 -9.40 -22.11 -4.18
CA GLY A 121 -8.12 -22.02 -3.45
C GLY A 121 -6.93 -22.70 -4.15
N GLU A 122 -7.20 -23.66 -5.04
CA GLU A 122 -6.19 -24.30 -5.89
C GLU A 122 -5.67 -23.40 -7.03
N GLU A 123 -6.40 -22.36 -7.42
CA GLU A 123 -5.98 -21.41 -8.47
C GLU A 123 -4.99 -20.37 -7.94
N VAL A 124 -4.91 -20.17 -6.61
CA VAL A 124 -4.00 -19.20 -6.00
C VAL A 124 -2.56 -19.73 -5.98
N LYS A 125 -1.70 -19.17 -6.85
CA LYS A 125 -0.31 -19.61 -7.08
C LYS A 125 0.73 -18.79 -6.30
N GLY A 126 0.32 -17.77 -5.55
CA GLY A 126 1.20 -17.03 -4.66
C GLY A 126 0.44 -16.05 -3.77
N VAL A 127 1.00 -15.78 -2.59
CA VAL A 127 0.48 -14.82 -1.59
C VAL A 127 1.53 -13.77 -1.27
N GLY A 128 1.15 -12.49 -1.27
CA GLY A 128 1.95 -11.37 -0.79
C GLY A 128 1.26 -10.66 0.37
N PHE A 129 2.01 -10.35 1.43
CA PHE A 129 1.53 -9.61 2.60
C PHE A 129 2.13 -8.21 2.66
N ALA A 130 1.25 -7.22 2.86
CA ALA A 130 1.60 -5.85 3.18
C ALA A 130 0.83 -5.39 4.44
N ALA A 131 1.43 -4.50 5.24
CA ALA A 131 0.78 -3.96 6.43
C ALA A 131 1.38 -2.61 6.85
N THR A 132 0.65 -1.88 7.71
CA THR A 132 1.25 -0.76 8.46
C THR A 132 2.49 -1.21 9.23
N CYS A 133 3.46 -0.31 9.43
CA CYS A 133 4.70 -0.59 10.18
C CYS A 133 4.50 -0.61 11.72
N SER A 134 3.62 -1.50 12.17
CA SER A 134 3.27 -1.72 13.57
C SER A 134 4.15 -2.82 14.20
N LEU A 135 4.50 -2.69 15.48
CA LEU A 135 5.39 -3.62 16.19
C LEU A 135 4.60 -4.73 16.89
N VAL A 136 4.88 -5.99 16.55
CA VAL A 136 4.23 -7.19 17.11
C VAL A 136 5.15 -7.89 18.12
N ALA A 137 4.56 -8.33 19.24
CA ALA A 137 5.18 -9.10 20.31
C ALA A 137 4.65 -10.53 20.35
N VAL A 138 5.54 -11.53 20.31
CA VAL A 138 5.20 -12.94 20.54
C VAL A 138 6.26 -13.71 21.35
N ASP A 139 5.83 -14.78 22.01
CA ASP A 139 6.69 -15.72 22.74
C ASP A 139 7.37 -16.76 21.81
N ALA A 140 8.00 -17.77 22.41
CA ALA A 140 8.74 -18.80 21.68
C ALA A 140 7.84 -19.66 20.77
N ASP A 141 6.63 -19.96 21.25
CA ASP A 141 5.60 -20.74 20.55
C ASP A 141 4.79 -19.90 19.55
N GLY A 142 5.02 -18.58 19.52
CA GLY A 142 4.34 -17.63 18.64
C GLY A 142 3.05 -17.04 19.22
N SER A 143 2.80 -17.22 20.52
CA SER A 143 1.60 -16.70 21.19
C SER A 143 1.72 -15.20 21.49
N PRO A 144 0.60 -14.44 21.48
CA PRO A 144 0.58 -13.02 21.82
C PRO A 144 1.14 -12.69 23.23
N VAL A 145 2.11 -11.78 23.30
CA VAL A 145 2.62 -11.21 24.56
C VAL A 145 2.15 -9.77 24.70
N SER A 146 1.59 -9.38 25.85
CA SER A 146 0.99 -8.04 26.00
C SER A 146 2.02 -6.92 25.89
N VAL A 147 1.68 -5.87 25.14
CA VAL A 147 2.39 -4.58 25.11
C VAL A 147 1.58 -3.47 25.82
N SER A 148 0.54 -3.85 26.56
CA SER A 148 -0.39 -2.92 27.22
C SER A 148 -0.17 -2.85 28.72
N TRP A 149 -0.39 -1.67 29.30
CA TRP A 149 -0.28 -1.40 30.75
C TRP A 149 -1.21 -2.26 31.62
N ASN A 150 -2.28 -2.81 31.04
CA ASN A 150 -3.26 -3.65 31.74
C ASN A 150 -2.94 -5.16 31.65
N GLY A 151 -1.88 -5.57 30.95
CA GLY A 151 -1.47 -6.96 30.79
C GLY A 151 -2.37 -7.83 29.90
N ASP A 152 -3.35 -7.25 29.18
CA ASP A 152 -4.20 -7.99 28.25
C ASP A 152 -3.35 -8.56 27.09
N SER A 153 -3.11 -9.87 27.10
CA SER A 153 -2.26 -10.56 26.11
C SER A 153 -2.80 -10.45 24.69
N ARG A 154 -4.10 -10.18 24.51
CA ARG A 154 -4.69 -9.92 23.19
C ARG A 154 -4.10 -8.65 22.57
N ARG A 155 -3.70 -7.67 23.39
CA ARG A 155 -3.08 -6.42 22.94
C ARG A 155 -1.56 -6.61 22.83
N ASN A 156 -1.13 -7.26 21.75
CA ASN A 156 0.28 -7.58 21.49
C ASN A 156 0.90 -6.76 20.34
N ILE A 157 0.22 -5.72 19.86
CA ILE A 157 0.71 -4.83 18.81
C ILE A 157 0.73 -3.38 19.29
N ILE A 158 1.91 -2.73 19.19
CA ILE A 158 2.04 -1.27 19.27
C ILE A 158 1.88 -0.73 17.85
N VAL A 159 0.80 0.00 17.59
CA VAL A 159 0.45 0.46 16.23
C VAL A 159 1.48 1.47 15.71
N TRP A 160 1.63 1.58 14.39
CA TRP A 160 2.56 2.54 13.75
C TRP A 160 2.45 3.96 14.33
N MET A 161 1.23 4.50 14.40
CA MET A 161 0.89 5.85 14.90
C MET A 161 0.86 6.00 16.44
N ASP A 162 1.36 5.03 17.19
CA ASP A 162 1.50 5.13 18.65
C ASP A 162 2.69 6.02 19.03
N HIS A 163 2.45 7.02 19.88
CA HIS A 163 3.46 8.03 20.26
C HIS A 163 3.95 7.88 21.71
N ARG A 164 3.66 6.75 22.39
CA ARG A 164 4.11 6.52 23.79
C ARG A 164 5.64 6.65 23.98
N ALA A 165 6.39 6.41 22.91
CA ALA A 165 7.85 6.35 22.87
C ALA A 165 8.57 7.68 22.58
N VAL A 166 7.89 8.84 22.61
CA VAL A 166 8.50 10.17 22.34
C VAL A 166 9.78 10.41 23.15
N LYS A 167 9.78 10.12 24.46
CA LYS A 167 10.96 10.33 25.32
C LYS A 167 12.14 9.42 24.93
N GLN A 168 11.84 8.21 24.48
CA GLN A 168 12.84 7.24 24.02
C GLN A 168 13.41 7.66 22.67
N ALA A 169 12.60 8.21 21.76
CA ALA A 169 13.08 8.82 20.53
C ALA A 169 13.99 10.04 20.82
N GLU A 170 13.60 10.96 21.71
CA GLU A 170 14.46 12.08 22.14
C GLU A 170 15.79 11.59 22.75
N LYS A 171 15.75 10.55 23.61
CA LYS A 171 16.91 9.90 24.22
C LYS A 171 17.85 9.26 23.19
N ILE A 172 17.31 8.57 22.17
CA ILE A 172 18.10 7.99 21.07
C ILE A 172 18.71 9.09 20.19
N ASN A 173 17.92 10.09 19.81
CA ASN A 173 18.36 11.19 18.95
C ASN A 173 19.48 12.03 19.59
N SER A 174 19.50 12.14 20.92
CA SER A 174 20.58 12.82 21.66
C SER A 174 21.97 12.16 21.53
N ARG A 175 22.06 10.93 21.00
CA ARG A 175 23.34 10.24 20.77
C ARG A 175 24.07 10.67 19.49
N ASN A 176 23.34 11.15 18.48
CA ASN A 176 23.91 11.53 17.18
C ASN A 176 24.70 10.37 16.51
N SER A 177 24.26 9.12 16.69
CA SER A 177 24.86 7.94 16.08
C SER A 177 24.85 8.02 14.54
N PRO A 178 25.88 7.51 13.83
CA PRO A 178 25.91 7.44 12.38
C PRO A 178 24.70 6.74 11.75
N VAL A 179 23.97 5.88 12.45
CA VAL A 179 22.78 5.21 11.90
C VAL A 179 21.60 6.19 11.70
N LEU A 180 21.52 7.27 12.49
CA LEU A 180 20.43 8.24 12.42
C LEU A 180 20.37 9.03 11.09
N GLN A 181 21.48 9.07 10.33
CA GLN A 181 21.53 9.73 9.02
C GLN A 181 20.56 9.11 7.99
N TYR A 182 20.24 7.81 8.13
CA TYR A 182 19.26 7.12 7.27
C TYR A 182 17.80 7.39 7.67
N CYS A 183 17.57 8.01 8.82
CA CYS A 183 16.27 8.48 9.27
C CYS A 183 16.06 9.98 8.99
N GLY A 184 16.82 10.56 8.05
CA GLY A 184 16.80 12.00 7.78
C GLY A 184 17.44 12.87 8.87
N GLY A 185 18.15 12.24 9.82
CA GLY A 185 18.82 12.86 10.96
C GLY A 185 18.29 12.44 12.35
N ALA A 186 17.09 11.86 12.44
CA ALA A 186 16.45 11.50 13.71
C ALA A 186 15.44 10.36 13.56
N VAL A 187 15.38 9.43 14.53
CA VAL A 187 14.29 8.44 14.60
C VAL A 187 12.98 9.09 15.06
N SER A 188 11.88 8.70 14.42
CA SER A 188 10.51 9.01 14.87
C SER A 188 10.11 8.09 16.03
N PRO A 189 9.28 8.51 17.01
CA PRO A 189 8.68 7.61 18.00
C PRO A 189 7.84 6.48 17.37
N GLU A 190 7.43 6.64 16.10
CA GLU A 190 6.69 5.65 15.33
C GLU A 190 7.58 4.47 14.86
N MET A 191 8.90 4.63 14.85
CA MET A 191 9.87 3.58 14.49
C MET A 191 10.07 2.59 15.64
N GLN A 192 10.62 1.40 15.34
CA GLN A 192 10.62 0.31 16.30
C GLN A 192 11.66 0.45 17.44
N PRO A 193 12.89 0.97 17.26
CA PRO A 193 13.86 1.09 18.37
C PRO A 193 13.36 1.96 19.55
N PRO A 194 12.71 3.13 19.36
CA PRO A 194 12.04 3.85 20.45
C PRO A 194 10.95 3.02 21.16
N LYS A 195 10.13 2.28 20.42
CA LYS A 195 9.05 1.43 20.97
C LYS A 195 9.60 0.26 21.79
N LEU A 196 10.65 -0.39 21.29
CA LEU A 196 11.37 -1.45 22.00
C LEU A 196 11.98 -0.94 23.30
N LEU A 197 12.66 0.22 23.27
CA LEU A 197 13.21 0.85 24.47
C LEU A 197 12.11 1.24 25.47
N TRP A 198 10.96 1.70 24.99
CA TRP A 198 9.81 1.99 25.84
C TRP A 198 9.29 0.72 26.52
N VAL A 199 9.12 -0.40 25.81
CA VAL A 199 8.69 -1.66 26.43
C VAL A 199 9.72 -2.13 27.47
N LYS A 200 11.02 -2.09 27.15
CA LYS A 200 12.08 -2.49 28.08
C LYS A 200 12.08 -1.65 29.36
N GLU A 201 11.84 -0.35 29.26
CA GLU A 201 11.82 0.57 30.41
C GLU A 201 10.52 0.46 31.25
N ASN A 202 9.38 0.11 30.65
CA ASN A 202 8.06 0.22 31.29
C ASN A 202 7.36 -1.13 31.55
N LEU A 203 7.60 -2.17 30.74
CA LEU A 203 6.93 -3.47 30.76
C LEU A 203 7.95 -4.62 30.83
N GLN A 204 8.74 -4.66 31.90
CA GLN A 204 9.85 -5.60 32.07
C GLN A 204 9.44 -7.09 32.02
N GLU A 205 8.24 -7.42 32.51
CA GLU A 205 7.69 -8.78 32.44
C GLU A 205 7.48 -9.19 30.97
N SER A 206 6.78 -8.38 30.18
CA SER A 206 6.63 -8.58 28.72
C SER A 206 7.97 -8.66 28.01
N TRP A 207 8.93 -7.78 28.34
CA TRP A 207 10.27 -7.79 27.75
C TRP A 207 11.01 -9.13 27.96
N SER A 208 10.83 -9.74 29.14
CA SER A 208 11.40 -11.05 29.46
C SER A 208 10.70 -12.21 28.75
N MET A 209 9.38 -12.12 28.53
CA MET A 209 8.57 -13.15 27.86
C MET A 209 8.69 -13.13 26.33
N VAL A 210 8.89 -11.97 25.70
CA VAL A 210 8.97 -11.88 24.23
C VAL A 210 10.20 -12.62 23.72
N PHE A 211 9.95 -13.56 22.81
CA PHE A 211 10.98 -14.28 22.06
C PHE A 211 11.19 -13.67 20.66
N ARG A 212 10.16 -13.06 20.07
CA ARG A 212 10.26 -12.32 18.79
C ARG A 212 9.56 -10.97 18.85
N TRP A 213 10.32 -9.96 18.47
CA TRP A 213 9.84 -8.66 18.03
C TRP A 213 9.81 -8.68 16.49
N MET A 214 8.67 -8.31 15.90
CA MET A 214 8.46 -8.37 14.46
C MET A 214 7.72 -7.14 13.96
N ASP A 215 8.01 -6.71 12.72
CA ASP A 215 7.13 -5.76 12.04
C ASP A 215 5.86 -6.50 11.60
N LEU A 216 4.71 -5.82 11.55
CA LEU A 216 3.42 -6.49 11.33
C LEU A 216 3.38 -7.27 10.01
N SER A 217 3.94 -6.73 8.92
CA SER A 217 3.96 -7.43 7.64
C SER A 217 4.85 -8.68 7.68
N ASP A 218 5.94 -8.67 8.45
CA ASP A 218 6.78 -9.85 8.67
C ASP A 218 6.11 -10.88 9.59
N TRP A 219 5.37 -10.43 10.61
CA TRP A 219 4.56 -11.33 11.44
C TRP A 219 3.49 -12.07 10.62
N LEU A 220 2.88 -11.41 9.64
CA LEU A 220 1.93 -12.07 8.72
C LEU A 220 2.61 -13.16 7.88
N SER A 221 3.76 -12.85 7.26
CA SER A 221 4.52 -13.84 6.49
C SER A 221 5.03 -15.00 7.35
N TYR A 222 5.48 -14.74 8.58
CA TYR A 222 5.85 -15.77 9.57
C TYR A 222 4.64 -16.61 9.98
N ARG A 223 3.50 -16.01 10.33
CA ARG A 223 2.26 -16.73 10.70
C ARG A 223 1.68 -17.55 9.55
N ALA A 224 2.01 -17.21 8.31
CA ALA A 224 1.66 -17.98 7.12
C ALA A 224 2.60 -19.19 6.87
N THR A 225 3.91 -19.05 7.10
CA THR A 225 4.96 -19.99 6.60
C THR A 225 5.75 -20.73 7.69
N GLY A 226 5.85 -20.16 8.89
CA GLY A 226 6.80 -20.57 9.93
C GLY A 226 8.25 -20.10 9.71
N ASP A 227 8.53 -19.36 8.62
CA ASP A 227 9.87 -18.84 8.32
C ASP A 227 10.14 -17.53 9.09
N ASP A 228 11.22 -17.51 9.87
CA ASP A 228 11.62 -16.39 10.75
C ASP A 228 12.48 -15.33 10.01
N THR A 229 12.49 -15.35 8.68
CA THR A 229 13.13 -14.35 7.83
C THR A 229 12.34 -13.04 7.80
N ARG A 230 13.03 -11.91 7.97
CA ARG A 230 12.46 -10.55 7.91
C ARG A 230 12.54 -9.96 6.52
N SER A 231 11.68 -8.99 6.22
CA SER A 231 11.83 -8.19 5.00
C SER A 231 12.98 -7.19 5.13
N LEU A 232 13.71 -7.01 4.03
CA LEU A 232 14.64 -5.91 3.88
C LEU A 232 13.88 -4.57 3.89
N CYS A 233 12.60 -4.54 3.48
CA CYS A 233 11.76 -3.34 3.49
C CYS A 233 11.47 -2.84 4.92
N THR A 234 10.98 -3.73 5.78
CA THR A 234 10.65 -3.41 7.17
C THR A 234 11.90 -2.99 7.93
N THR A 235 12.94 -3.83 7.90
CA THR A 235 14.15 -3.65 8.70
C THR A 235 14.90 -2.36 8.37
N VAL A 236 15.16 -2.04 7.09
CA VAL A 236 15.87 -0.79 6.75
C VAL A 236 15.05 0.46 7.06
N CYS A 237 13.74 0.44 6.78
CA CYS A 237 12.92 1.64 6.84
C CYS A 237 12.46 1.99 8.27
N LYS A 238 12.43 1.02 9.20
CA LYS A 238 11.79 1.17 10.53
C LYS A 238 12.58 0.54 11.70
N TRP A 239 13.58 -0.30 11.43
CA TRP A 239 14.44 -0.95 12.44
C TRP A 239 15.91 -0.51 12.37
N THR A 240 16.21 0.60 11.67
CA THR A 240 17.58 1.14 11.53
C THR A 240 18.61 0.18 10.92
N TYR A 241 18.17 -0.86 10.20
CA TYR A 241 19.05 -1.86 9.57
C TYR A 241 19.80 -1.30 8.36
N LEU A 242 21.12 -1.50 8.31
CA LEU A 242 22.02 -1.05 7.26
C LEU A 242 22.03 -2.03 6.08
N GLY A 243 20.89 -2.18 5.40
CA GLY A 243 20.68 -3.17 4.32
C GLY A 243 21.64 -3.10 3.12
N HIS A 244 22.45 -2.06 3.02
CA HIS A 244 23.55 -1.96 2.05
C HIS A 244 24.78 -2.81 2.41
N ALA A 245 24.87 -3.37 3.62
CA ALA A 245 25.88 -4.37 3.99
C ALA A 245 25.86 -5.59 3.02
N HIS A 246 24.66 -6.03 2.62
CA HIS A 246 24.48 -7.09 1.62
C HIS A 246 25.10 -6.76 0.24
N MET A 247 25.37 -5.49 -0.10
CA MET A 247 26.04 -5.12 -1.36
C MET A 247 27.41 -5.78 -1.51
N GLN A 248 28.16 -5.90 -0.41
CA GLN A 248 29.51 -6.45 -0.44
C GLN A 248 29.46 -7.97 -0.63
N GLN A 249 28.60 -8.64 0.14
CA GLN A 249 28.37 -10.08 0.09
C GLN A 249 27.86 -10.55 -1.29
N MET A 250 27.03 -9.75 -1.98
CA MET A 250 26.52 -10.04 -3.33
C MET A 250 27.60 -10.25 -4.40
N ASN A 251 28.83 -9.76 -4.20
CA ASN A 251 29.93 -9.95 -5.14
C ASN A 251 30.71 -11.25 -4.90
N GLU A 252 30.59 -11.85 -3.71
CA GLU A 252 31.41 -12.99 -3.27
C GLU A 252 30.59 -14.27 -3.08
N LYS A 253 29.29 -14.15 -2.79
CA LYS A 253 28.34 -15.25 -2.70
C LYS A 253 27.08 -14.95 -3.49
N GLY A 254 26.49 -15.99 -4.11
CA GLY A 254 25.16 -15.88 -4.71
C GLY A 254 24.04 -15.69 -3.66
N PHE A 255 22.86 -15.30 -4.13
CA PHE A 255 21.62 -14.97 -3.39
C PHE A 255 21.02 -16.05 -2.45
N ARG A 256 21.83 -16.87 -1.76
CA ARG A 256 21.37 -18.02 -0.93
C ARG A 256 21.63 -17.86 0.56
N ASP A 257 22.70 -17.17 0.93
CA ASP A 257 23.04 -16.93 2.33
C ASP A 257 22.31 -15.66 2.80
N MET A 258 21.07 -15.84 3.27
CA MET A 258 20.16 -14.75 3.67
C MET A 258 20.50 -14.12 5.04
N GLU A 259 21.73 -14.30 5.51
CA GLU A 259 22.20 -13.97 6.86
C GLU A 259 22.18 -12.44 7.12
N ALA A 260 21.64 -12.05 8.28
CA ALA A 260 21.54 -10.65 8.67
C ALA A 260 22.91 -10.06 9.00
N CYS A 261 23.37 -9.08 8.21
CA CYS A 261 24.70 -8.48 8.28
C CYS A 261 24.69 -6.94 8.37
N GLY A 262 23.51 -6.33 8.37
CA GLY A 262 23.31 -4.88 8.48
C GLY A 262 22.83 -4.41 9.86
N TRP A 263 22.84 -5.26 10.89
CA TRP A 263 22.63 -4.76 12.26
C TRP A 263 23.88 -4.01 12.72
N ASP A 264 23.67 -2.94 13.50
CA ASP A 264 24.74 -2.10 14.04
C ASP A 264 24.79 -2.33 15.56
N ASP A 265 25.61 -3.30 15.96
CA ASP A 265 25.74 -3.78 17.34
C ASP A 265 26.11 -2.63 18.30
N GLU A 266 27.03 -1.73 17.88
CA GLU A 266 27.42 -0.54 18.65
C GLU A 266 26.22 0.37 18.91
N PHE A 267 25.37 0.62 17.90
CA PHE A 267 24.13 1.40 18.09
C PHE A 267 23.11 0.71 19.02
N TRP A 268 22.90 -0.61 18.90
CA TRP A 268 21.97 -1.33 19.78
C TRP A 268 22.46 -1.37 21.23
N GLU A 269 23.75 -1.58 21.48
CA GLU A 269 24.35 -1.38 22.81
C GLU A 269 24.16 0.06 23.29
N GLU A 270 24.48 1.04 22.44
CA GLU A 270 24.48 2.45 22.80
C GLU A 270 23.12 2.91 23.34
N ILE A 271 22.02 2.57 22.65
CA ILE A 271 20.66 2.98 23.02
C ILE A 271 20.10 2.21 24.24
N GLY A 272 20.82 1.18 24.72
CA GLY A 272 20.45 0.35 25.86
C GLY A 272 19.64 -0.90 25.51
N LEU A 273 19.76 -1.39 24.27
CA LEU A 273 19.03 -2.54 23.71
C LEU A 273 19.98 -3.68 23.24
N GLY A 274 21.21 -3.73 23.73
CA GLY A 274 22.20 -4.76 23.37
C GLY A 274 21.78 -6.21 23.70
N ASP A 275 20.79 -6.42 24.57
CA ASP A 275 20.14 -7.72 24.80
C ASP A 275 19.27 -8.21 23.61
N LEU A 276 19.17 -7.42 22.55
CA LEU A 276 18.65 -7.85 21.25
C LEU A 276 19.72 -8.42 20.32
N ILE A 277 21.02 -8.18 20.59
CA ILE A 277 22.16 -8.73 19.83
C ILE A 277 22.34 -10.23 20.14
N ASP A 278 21.97 -10.62 21.37
CA ASP A 278 22.12 -11.97 21.90
C ASP A 278 21.64 -13.08 20.95
N GLY A 279 22.48 -14.09 20.79
CA GLY A 279 22.21 -15.20 19.88
C GLY A 279 22.14 -14.81 18.41
N HIS A 280 22.92 -13.81 17.97
CA HIS A 280 22.93 -13.27 16.61
C HIS A 280 21.58 -12.66 16.23
N HIS A 281 21.13 -11.63 16.95
CA HIS A 281 19.90 -10.90 16.64
C HIS A 281 18.62 -11.77 16.66
N ALA A 282 18.61 -12.83 17.47
CA ALA A 282 17.57 -13.86 17.47
C ALA A 282 16.15 -13.29 17.67
N LYS A 283 15.99 -12.27 18.52
CA LYS A 283 14.69 -11.66 18.82
C LYS A 283 14.18 -10.73 17.71
N ILE A 284 15.03 -10.20 16.84
CA ILE A 284 14.66 -9.17 15.85
C ILE A 284 14.80 -9.62 14.39
N GLY A 285 15.75 -10.50 14.07
CA GLY A 285 15.89 -11.11 12.74
C GLY A 285 17.31 -11.61 12.46
N ARG A 286 17.49 -12.94 12.42
CA ARG A 286 18.71 -13.63 11.96
C ARG A 286 18.88 -13.66 10.44
N SER A 287 17.77 -13.56 9.73
CA SER A 287 17.69 -13.68 8.27
C SER A 287 16.90 -12.49 7.72
N VAL A 288 17.40 -11.86 6.66
CA VAL A 288 16.79 -10.68 6.03
C VAL A 288 16.78 -10.86 4.52
N ALA A 289 15.61 -10.71 3.90
CA ALA A 289 15.39 -11.02 2.49
C ALA A 289 14.78 -9.88 1.69
N PHE A 290 15.09 -9.84 0.39
CA PHE A 290 14.46 -8.91 -0.54
C PHE A 290 12.95 -9.16 -0.62
N PRO A 291 12.11 -8.11 -0.72
CA PRO A 291 10.67 -8.26 -0.93
C PRO A 291 10.35 -9.24 -2.07
N GLY A 292 9.35 -10.10 -1.85
CA GLY A 292 8.98 -11.15 -2.79
C GLY A 292 9.88 -12.39 -2.83
N HIS A 293 10.99 -12.44 -2.08
CA HIS A 293 11.76 -13.68 -1.90
C HIS A 293 10.87 -14.77 -1.26
N PRO A 294 10.83 -16.01 -1.80
CA PRO A 294 9.93 -17.05 -1.33
C PRO A 294 10.34 -17.56 0.06
N LEU A 295 9.37 -17.64 0.98
CA LEU A 295 9.60 -18.03 2.38
C LEU A 295 9.28 -19.51 2.64
N GLY A 296 10.18 -20.18 3.36
CA GLY A 296 10.08 -21.57 3.78
C GLY A 296 9.71 -22.51 2.63
N SER A 297 8.64 -23.27 2.84
CA SER A 297 8.01 -24.13 1.82
C SER A 297 6.69 -23.55 1.30
N GLY A 298 6.44 -22.24 1.45
CA GLY A 298 5.13 -21.62 1.25
C GLY A 298 4.19 -21.77 2.46
N LEU A 299 2.88 -21.70 2.23
CA LEU A 299 1.87 -21.78 3.30
C LEU A 299 1.98 -23.07 4.13
N THR A 300 2.00 -22.94 5.45
CA THR A 300 1.86 -24.09 6.35
C THR A 300 0.48 -24.76 6.18
N PRO A 301 0.33 -26.06 6.50
CA PRO A 301 -0.98 -26.73 6.48
C PRO A 301 -2.04 -26.08 7.39
N ALA A 302 -1.62 -25.38 8.45
CA ALA A 302 -2.51 -24.62 9.31
C ALA A 302 -2.99 -23.33 8.62
N ALA A 303 -2.07 -22.47 8.17
CA ALA A 303 -2.40 -21.22 7.50
C ALA A 303 -3.18 -21.44 6.19
N ALA A 304 -2.82 -22.46 5.41
CA ALA A 304 -3.55 -22.84 4.21
C ALA A 304 -5.02 -23.19 4.52
N LYS A 305 -5.27 -24.01 5.55
CA LYS A 305 -6.62 -24.36 6.00
C LYS A 305 -7.41 -23.14 6.51
N GLU A 306 -6.75 -22.22 7.20
CA GLU A 306 -7.37 -20.99 7.75
C GLU A 306 -7.73 -19.98 6.64
N LEU A 307 -6.92 -19.90 5.59
CA LEU A 307 -7.12 -19.00 4.44
C LEU A 307 -7.97 -19.60 3.32
N GLY A 308 -8.34 -20.89 3.38
CA GLY A 308 -9.05 -21.60 2.31
C GLY A 308 -8.18 -21.95 1.09
N LEU A 309 -6.86 -22.05 1.27
CA LEU A 309 -5.85 -22.21 0.21
C LEU A 309 -5.12 -23.57 0.31
N VAL A 310 -4.20 -23.83 -0.62
CA VAL A 310 -3.41 -25.07 -0.69
C VAL A 310 -2.13 -24.98 0.18
N PRO A 311 -1.80 -26.01 0.99
CA PRO A 311 -0.51 -26.08 1.68
C PRO A 311 0.65 -26.05 0.68
N GLY A 312 1.63 -25.18 0.93
CA GLY A 312 2.76 -24.98 0.04
C GLY A 312 2.56 -23.99 -1.11
N THR A 313 1.42 -23.30 -1.20
CA THR A 313 1.33 -22.10 -2.07
C THR A 313 2.42 -21.10 -1.66
N PRO A 314 3.27 -20.62 -2.59
CA PRO A 314 4.37 -19.71 -2.29
C PRO A 314 3.92 -18.43 -1.56
N VAL A 315 4.70 -18.01 -0.57
CA VAL A 315 4.50 -16.74 0.16
C VAL A 315 5.74 -15.89 -0.04
N GLY A 316 5.54 -14.63 -0.45
CA GLY A 316 6.62 -13.66 -0.58
C GLY A 316 7.04 -13.05 0.75
N THR A 317 8.32 -12.69 0.85
CA THR A 317 8.84 -11.79 1.87
C THR A 317 8.11 -10.44 1.81
N SER A 318 7.75 -9.91 2.97
CA SER A 318 6.72 -8.87 3.14
C SER A 318 7.11 -7.47 2.64
N LEU A 319 6.14 -6.55 2.62
CA LEU A 319 6.34 -5.11 2.41
C LEU A 319 5.59 -4.29 3.46
N ILE A 320 6.07 -3.09 3.75
CA ILE A 320 5.25 -2.05 4.39
C ILE A 320 4.15 -1.63 3.38
N ASP A 321 2.94 -1.35 3.85
CA ASP A 321 1.76 -0.95 3.06
C ASP A 321 2.07 0.12 1.98
N ALA A 322 2.72 1.22 2.35
CA ALA A 322 3.12 2.26 1.40
C ALA A 322 4.11 1.74 0.35
N HIS A 323 5.01 0.82 0.72
CA HIS A 323 6.03 0.29 -0.18
C HIS A 323 5.43 -0.72 -1.17
N ALA A 324 4.39 -1.47 -0.76
CA ALA A 324 3.58 -2.28 -1.66
C ALA A 324 2.80 -1.42 -2.66
N GLY A 325 2.19 -0.32 -2.21
CA GLY A 325 1.57 0.68 -3.08
C GLY A 325 2.57 1.31 -4.08
N GLY A 326 3.81 1.54 -3.63
CA GLY A 326 4.93 1.97 -4.45
C GLY A 326 5.30 0.99 -5.57
N VAL A 327 5.58 -0.27 -5.22
CA VAL A 327 5.86 -1.35 -6.20
C VAL A 327 4.69 -1.49 -7.19
N GLY A 328 3.45 -1.41 -6.72
CA GLY A 328 2.26 -1.57 -7.54
C GLY A 328 2.01 -0.50 -8.61
N VAL A 329 2.76 0.61 -8.63
CA VAL A 329 2.59 1.68 -9.65
C VAL A 329 3.88 2.28 -10.22
N MET A 330 5.07 1.97 -9.70
CA MET A 330 6.32 2.67 -10.09
C MET A 330 6.64 2.62 -11.60
N GLU A 331 6.17 1.59 -12.30
CA GLU A 331 6.31 1.43 -13.76
C GLU A 331 5.05 1.81 -14.56
N SER A 332 3.99 2.33 -13.90
CA SER A 332 2.74 2.76 -14.54
C SER A 332 2.86 4.13 -15.24
N VAL A 333 3.59 4.17 -16.36
CA VAL A 333 3.62 5.32 -17.29
C VAL A 333 2.45 5.27 -18.29
N PRO A 334 1.87 6.42 -18.69
CA PRO A 334 0.94 6.47 -19.82
C PRO A 334 1.63 6.12 -21.13
N GLU A 335 0.95 5.39 -22.03
CA GLU A 335 1.48 4.98 -23.35
C GLU A 335 2.05 6.16 -24.16
N SER A 336 1.45 7.36 -24.03
CA SER A 336 1.89 8.58 -24.70
C SER A 336 3.27 9.12 -24.27
N VAL A 337 3.90 8.55 -23.24
CA VAL A 337 5.26 8.90 -22.78
C VAL A 337 6.29 7.86 -23.23
N SER A 338 5.84 6.70 -23.73
CA SER A 338 6.67 5.55 -24.15
C SER A 338 7.57 5.82 -25.37
N GLU A 339 7.39 6.95 -26.08
CA GLU A 339 8.22 7.32 -27.23
C GLU A 339 9.62 7.86 -26.83
N ALA A 340 9.86 8.14 -25.55
CA ALA A 340 11.11 8.69 -25.06
C ALA A 340 12.22 7.63 -24.97
N LYS A 341 13.27 7.77 -25.79
CA LYS A 341 14.50 6.95 -25.74
C LYS A 341 15.43 7.29 -24.57
N GLU A 342 14.89 7.56 -23.38
CA GLU A 342 15.71 7.50 -22.16
C GLU A 342 16.01 6.01 -21.85
N ASN A 343 17.10 5.74 -21.12
CA ASN A 343 17.39 4.38 -20.68
C ASN A 343 16.33 3.96 -19.66
N GLU A 344 15.68 2.80 -19.83
CA GLU A 344 14.53 2.37 -19.01
C GLU A 344 14.88 2.36 -17.50
N GLU A 345 16.11 1.99 -17.16
CA GLU A 345 16.63 2.00 -15.79
C GLU A 345 16.87 3.40 -15.18
N GLU A 346 16.96 4.46 -15.99
CA GLU A 346 17.05 5.84 -15.49
C GLU A 346 15.67 6.50 -15.37
N ALA A 347 14.71 6.14 -16.24
CA ALA A 347 13.35 6.70 -16.21
C ALA A 347 12.65 6.49 -14.87
N ILE A 348 12.90 5.36 -14.20
CA ILE A 348 12.39 5.07 -12.85
C ILE A 348 12.91 6.06 -11.78
N CYS A 349 14.09 6.65 -11.99
CA CYS A 349 14.66 7.69 -11.11
C CYS A 349 14.12 9.11 -11.41
N HIS A 350 13.32 9.28 -12.48
CA HIS A 350 12.64 10.52 -12.83
C HIS A 350 11.21 10.60 -12.25
N ARG A 351 10.81 9.60 -11.46
CA ARG A 351 9.46 9.45 -10.86
C ARG A 351 9.47 9.62 -9.35
N MET A 352 8.37 10.16 -8.84
CA MET A 352 7.98 10.03 -7.44
C MET A 352 6.59 9.41 -7.36
N VAL A 353 6.46 8.32 -6.61
CA VAL A 353 5.15 7.75 -6.26
C VAL A 353 4.63 8.45 -5.02
N LEU A 354 3.40 8.94 -5.10
CA LEU A 354 2.64 9.46 -3.96
C LEU A 354 1.66 8.38 -3.53
N VAL A 355 1.85 7.85 -2.32
CA VAL A 355 1.01 6.80 -1.75
C VAL A 355 0.06 7.42 -0.75
N CYS A 356 -1.20 7.56 -1.16
CA CYS A 356 -2.18 8.44 -0.52
C CYS A 356 -3.25 7.68 0.28
N GLY A 357 -3.51 8.16 1.50
CA GLY A 357 -4.57 7.72 2.39
C GLY A 357 -4.79 8.73 3.53
N THR A 358 -4.86 8.25 4.77
CA THR A 358 -4.96 9.07 6.00
C THR A 358 -3.81 10.08 6.10
N SER A 359 -2.60 9.62 5.79
CA SER A 359 -1.37 10.36 5.52
C SER A 359 -0.95 10.12 4.06
N THR A 360 0.12 10.79 3.60
CA THR A 360 0.73 10.49 2.29
C THR A 360 2.22 10.25 2.43
N CYS A 361 2.72 9.19 1.79
CA CYS A 361 4.16 8.92 1.63
C CYS A 361 4.63 9.30 0.22
N HIS A 362 5.84 9.85 0.13
CA HIS A 362 6.46 10.37 -1.09
C HIS A 362 7.71 9.56 -1.40
N MET A 363 7.60 8.63 -2.35
CA MET A 363 8.59 7.58 -2.59
C MET A 363 9.31 7.78 -3.92
N ALA A 364 10.61 8.04 -3.87
CA ALA A 364 11.48 8.21 -5.04
C ALA A 364 12.69 7.29 -4.96
N VAL A 365 13.20 6.80 -6.09
CA VAL A 365 14.35 5.89 -6.16
C VAL A 365 15.54 6.50 -6.89
N SER A 366 16.75 6.12 -6.48
CA SER A 366 17.99 6.57 -7.10
C SER A 366 19.03 5.45 -7.17
N ARG A 367 19.89 5.48 -8.19
CA ARG A 367 21.12 4.65 -8.23
C ARG A 367 22.13 5.09 -7.17
N ASN A 368 22.10 6.36 -6.76
CA ASN A 368 23.05 6.95 -5.83
C ASN A 368 22.49 7.06 -4.41
N LYS A 369 23.41 7.04 -3.43
CA LYS A 369 23.10 7.22 -2.01
C LYS A 369 22.86 8.71 -1.71
N LEU A 370 21.60 9.14 -1.74
CA LEU A 370 21.22 10.55 -1.50
C LEU A 370 20.75 10.75 -0.05
N PHE A 371 21.52 11.51 0.73
CA PHE A 371 21.10 11.96 2.06
C PHE A 371 20.40 13.32 1.95
N ILE A 372 19.19 13.40 2.51
CA ILE A 372 18.29 14.53 2.33
C ILE A 372 17.75 14.92 3.72
N PRO A 373 18.08 16.11 4.26
CA PRO A 373 17.63 16.52 5.59
C PRO A 373 16.10 16.49 5.71
N GLY A 374 15.58 15.93 6.80
CA GLY A 374 14.14 15.85 7.06
C GLY A 374 13.34 14.93 6.13
N VAL A 375 14.01 14.01 5.43
CA VAL A 375 13.42 12.97 4.58
C VAL A 375 14.07 11.63 4.90
N TRP A 376 13.28 10.55 5.02
CA TRP A 376 13.84 9.24 5.39
C TRP A 376 14.51 8.55 4.20
N GLY A 377 15.46 7.65 4.50
CA GLY A 377 16.37 7.07 3.53
C GLY A 377 17.75 7.74 3.56
N PRO A 378 18.67 7.39 2.64
CA PRO A 378 18.48 6.48 1.51
C PRO A 378 18.50 5.02 1.97
N PHE A 379 17.43 4.27 1.67
CA PHE A 379 17.28 2.86 2.07
C PHE A 379 17.58 1.92 0.90
N TRP A 380 18.59 1.05 1.02
CA TRP A 380 18.98 0.16 -0.08
C TRP A 380 17.98 -0.98 -0.31
N SER A 381 17.50 -1.11 -1.55
CA SER A 381 16.60 -2.17 -2.04
C SER A 381 15.31 -2.37 -1.23
N ALA A 382 14.86 -1.34 -0.52
CA ALA A 382 13.68 -1.37 0.35
C ALA A 382 12.33 -1.49 -0.37
N MET A 383 12.32 -1.31 -1.69
CA MET A 383 11.12 -1.30 -2.53
C MET A 383 11.44 -1.81 -3.94
N VAL A 384 12.36 -1.14 -4.65
CA VAL A 384 12.87 -1.60 -5.95
C VAL A 384 14.27 -2.22 -5.75
N PRO A 385 14.52 -3.48 -6.15
CA PRO A 385 15.83 -4.11 -6.02
C PRO A 385 16.95 -3.33 -6.74
N LYS A 386 18.10 -3.18 -6.09
CA LYS A 386 19.28 -2.45 -6.60
C LYS A 386 19.09 -0.93 -6.80
N PHE A 387 18.19 -0.31 -6.04
CA PHE A 387 18.07 1.15 -5.92
C PHE A 387 18.06 1.58 -4.46
N TRP A 388 18.42 2.83 -4.21
CA TRP A 388 18.20 3.51 -2.93
C TRP A 388 16.84 4.20 -2.94
N LEU A 389 15.98 3.86 -1.97
CA LEU A 389 14.69 4.52 -1.74
C LEU A 389 14.85 5.77 -0.86
N THR A 390 14.16 6.83 -1.22
CA THR A 390 13.86 8.02 -0.40
C THR A 390 12.39 8.00 -0.02
N GLU A 391 12.06 8.16 1.26
CA GLU A 391 10.70 8.09 1.83
C GLU A 391 10.33 9.39 2.55
N GLY A 392 9.87 10.39 1.80
CA GLY A 392 9.24 11.60 2.36
C GLY A 392 7.81 11.32 2.82
N GLY A 393 7.17 12.29 3.49
CA GLY A 393 5.74 12.18 3.78
C GLY A 393 5.11 13.40 4.43
N GLN A 394 3.77 13.42 4.38
CA GLN A 394 2.90 14.38 5.04
C GLN A 394 2.02 13.65 6.05
N SER A 395 2.17 13.98 7.35
CA SER A 395 1.60 13.22 8.48
C SER A 395 0.08 13.14 8.49
N ALA A 396 -0.61 14.14 7.93
CA ALA A 396 -2.04 14.16 7.75
C ALA A 396 -2.39 14.74 6.37
N THR A 397 -3.11 13.99 5.54
CA THR A 397 -3.59 14.43 4.23
C THR A 397 -5.08 14.13 4.10
N GLY A 398 -5.47 12.86 3.96
CA GLY A 398 -6.88 12.45 4.09
C GLY A 398 -7.46 12.84 5.45
N ALA A 399 -6.74 12.56 6.53
CA ALA A 399 -7.15 12.93 7.89
C ALA A 399 -7.33 14.44 8.09
N LEU A 400 -6.58 15.27 7.36
CA LEU A 400 -6.72 16.73 7.43
C LEU A 400 -7.98 17.19 6.68
N LEU A 401 -8.26 16.61 5.52
CA LEU A 401 -9.51 16.88 4.78
C LEU A 401 -10.73 16.46 5.61
N ASP A 402 -10.70 15.25 6.19
CA ASP A 402 -11.75 14.74 7.07
C ASP A 402 -11.92 15.65 8.29
N TYR A 403 -10.84 16.00 8.99
CA TYR A 403 -10.88 16.92 10.14
C TYR A 403 -11.51 18.29 9.81
N ILE A 404 -11.10 18.91 8.70
CA ILE A 404 -11.65 20.19 8.23
C ILE A 404 -13.15 20.08 7.90
N ILE A 405 -13.57 18.94 7.35
CA ILE A 405 -14.96 18.69 6.99
C ILE A 405 -15.81 18.39 8.23
N GLU A 406 -15.36 17.54 9.15
CA GLU A 406 -16.11 17.13 10.34
C GLU A 406 -16.33 18.27 11.34
N ASN A 407 -15.34 19.17 11.49
CA ASN A 407 -15.39 20.26 12.47
C ASN A 407 -16.16 21.50 11.98
N HIS A 408 -16.61 21.54 10.71
CA HIS A 408 -17.39 22.66 10.21
C HIS A 408 -18.90 22.51 10.45
N VAL A 409 -19.59 23.59 10.83
CA VAL A 409 -21.02 23.55 11.20
C VAL A 409 -21.95 23.01 10.10
N ALA A 410 -21.60 23.22 8.83
CA ALA A 410 -22.38 22.71 7.69
C ALA A 410 -22.22 21.19 7.44
N SER A 411 -21.27 20.53 8.08
CA SER A 411 -20.90 19.12 7.83
C SER A 411 -22.11 18.17 7.87
N ARG A 412 -22.96 18.30 8.89
CA ARG A 412 -24.14 17.45 9.06
C ARG A 412 -25.23 17.68 7.99
N SER A 413 -25.36 18.90 7.46
CA SER A 413 -26.24 19.19 6.31
C SER A 413 -25.72 18.48 5.06
N LEU A 414 -24.42 18.63 4.81
CA LEU A 414 -23.74 18.09 3.64
C LEU A 414 -23.74 16.55 3.63
N ALA A 415 -23.43 15.91 4.77
CA ALA A 415 -23.47 14.46 4.93
C ALA A 415 -24.88 13.88 4.71
N ASN A 416 -25.92 14.50 5.29
CA ASN A 416 -27.31 14.09 5.06
C ASN A 416 -27.69 14.18 3.57
N ARG A 417 -27.21 15.22 2.87
CA ARG A 417 -27.44 15.43 1.42
C ARG A 417 -26.64 14.49 0.52
N ALA A 418 -25.44 14.09 0.93
CA ALA A 418 -24.64 13.08 0.23
C ALA A 418 -25.36 11.72 0.30
N ALA A 419 -25.75 11.31 1.52
CA ALA A 419 -26.51 10.09 1.76
C ALA A 419 -27.83 10.04 1.00
N SER A 420 -28.64 11.12 1.02
CA SER A 420 -29.94 11.17 0.32
C SER A 420 -29.84 11.22 -1.21
N ARG A 421 -28.65 11.38 -1.76
CA ARG A 421 -28.37 11.38 -3.21
C ARG A 421 -27.55 10.16 -3.65
N HIS A 422 -27.08 9.33 -2.72
CA HIS A 422 -26.15 8.23 -2.94
C HIS A 422 -24.83 8.65 -3.64
N VAL A 423 -24.35 9.87 -3.34
CA VAL A 423 -23.09 10.43 -3.85
C VAL A 423 -22.07 10.63 -2.73
N SER A 424 -20.81 10.86 -3.07
CA SER A 424 -19.80 11.18 -2.04
C SER A 424 -19.96 12.61 -1.50
N LEU A 425 -19.53 12.80 -0.25
CA LEU A 425 -19.31 14.11 0.38
C LEU A 425 -18.46 15.03 -0.51
N PHE A 426 -17.36 14.50 -1.05
CA PHE A 426 -16.41 15.24 -1.88
C PHE A 426 -17.00 15.64 -3.23
N GLU A 427 -17.87 14.83 -3.82
CA GLU A 427 -18.61 15.14 -5.05
C GLU A 427 -19.54 16.34 -4.86
N LEU A 428 -20.23 16.44 -3.71
CA LEU A 428 -21.01 17.64 -3.38
C LEU A 428 -20.14 18.88 -3.13
N LEU A 429 -18.96 18.74 -2.53
CA LEU A 429 -18.00 19.86 -2.39
C LEU A 429 -17.50 20.32 -3.77
N ASN A 430 -17.08 19.39 -4.63
CA ASN A 430 -16.57 19.69 -5.97
C ASN A 430 -17.64 20.35 -6.86
N GLY A 431 -18.89 19.83 -6.87
CA GLY A 431 -20.00 20.48 -7.58
C GLY A 431 -20.40 21.85 -7.00
N THR A 432 -20.16 22.08 -5.70
CA THR A 432 -20.33 23.42 -5.09
C THR A 432 -19.24 24.38 -5.59
N LEU A 433 -17.99 23.94 -5.68
CA LEU A 433 -16.89 24.74 -6.26
C LEU A 433 -17.16 25.07 -7.73
N GLU A 434 -17.54 24.08 -8.55
CA GLU A 434 -17.91 24.29 -9.96
C GLU A 434 -19.03 25.33 -10.11
N SER A 435 -20.07 25.26 -9.27
CA SER A 435 -21.13 26.26 -9.22
C SER A 435 -20.59 27.66 -8.89
N MET A 436 -19.66 27.77 -7.93
CA MET A 436 -19.08 29.04 -7.49
C MET A 436 -18.18 29.69 -8.54
N ILE A 437 -17.54 28.92 -9.44
CA ILE A 437 -16.78 29.47 -10.58
C ILE A 437 -17.71 30.29 -11.48
N HIS A 438 -18.88 29.74 -11.81
CA HIS A 438 -19.88 30.40 -12.64
C HIS A 438 -20.51 31.62 -11.94
N GLU A 439 -20.79 31.54 -10.64
CA GLU A 439 -21.32 32.67 -9.85
C GLU A 439 -20.34 33.84 -9.73
N ARG A 440 -19.04 33.55 -9.58
CA ARG A 440 -17.98 34.56 -9.38
C ARG A 440 -17.29 34.99 -10.68
N ASN A 441 -17.60 34.36 -11.81
CA ASN A 441 -16.87 34.50 -13.08
C ASN A 441 -15.34 34.28 -12.91
N SER A 442 -14.96 33.28 -12.09
CA SER A 442 -13.56 32.95 -11.83
C SER A 442 -12.92 32.22 -13.03
N PRO A 443 -11.63 32.41 -13.31
CA PRO A 443 -10.98 31.83 -14.50
C PRO A 443 -10.75 30.32 -14.40
N PHE A 444 -10.61 29.78 -13.19
CA PHE A 444 -10.39 28.36 -12.89
C PHE A 444 -10.69 28.07 -11.40
N VAL A 445 -10.87 26.79 -11.04
CA VAL A 445 -11.22 26.34 -9.68
C VAL A 445 -10.30 26.97 -8.61
N ALA A 446 -8.98 26.94 -8.85
CA ALA A 446 -7.96 27.35 -7.89
C ALA A 446 -7.98 28.86 -7.53
N ALA A 447 -8.65 29.70 -8.33
CA ALA A 447 -8.80 31.13 -8.05
C ALA A 447 -9.89 31.43 -7.00
N LEU A 448 -10.74 30.46 -6.65
CA LEU A 448 -11.81 30.65 -5.67
C LEU A 448 -11.30 30.95 -4.25
N THR A 449 -10.03 30.62 -3.97
CA THR A 449 -9.34 30.68 -2.69
C THR A 449 -8.17 31.68 -2.71
N GLU A 450 -8.20 32.68 -3.60
CA GLU A 450 -7.17 33.74 -3.70
C GLU A 450 -6.87 34.41 -2.34
N ASP A 451 -7.89 34.62 -1.49
CA ASP A 451 -7.75 35.19 -0.14
C ASP A 451 -7.61 34.15 0.99
N ILE A 452 -7.73 32.84 0.72
CA ILE A 452 -7.87 31.78 1.74
C ILE A 452 -6.73 30.77 1.62
N HIS A 453 -5.96 30.60 2.68
CA HIS A 453 -4.75 29.78 2.67
C HIS A 453 -4.69 28.85 3.87
N VAL A 454 -4.19 27.62 3.67
CA VAL A 454 -4.01 26.61 4.72
C VAL A 454 -2.57 26.12 4.74
N LEU A 455 -1.90 26.27 5.89
CA LEU A 455 -0.67 25.54 6.20
C LEU A 455 -1.07 24.17 6.78
N PRO A 456 -0.70 23.04 6.15
CA PRO A 456 -1.28 21.72 6.47
C PRO A 456 -0.68 21.02 7.70
N ASP A 457 0.28 21.63 8.40
CA ASP A 457 1.05 21.00 9.48
C ASP A 457 0.28 20.85 10.82
N PHE A 458 -1.02 20.51 10.76
CA PHE A 458 -1.90 20.28 11.90
C PHE A 458 -1.39 19.16 12.83
N HIS A 459 -0.65 18.20 12.28
CA HIS A 459 0.01 17.10 13.01
C HIS A 459 1.54 17.18 12.89
N GLY A 460 2.09 18.40 12.91
CA GLY A 460 3.50 18.66 12.64
C GLY A 460 3.88 18.48 11.18
N ASN A 461 5.13 18.79 10.84
CA ASN A 461 5.70 18.58 9.51
C ASN A 461 6.68 17.41 9.53
N ARG A 462 6.34 16.28 8.88
CA ARG A 462 7.28 15.16 8.70
C ARG A 462 8.40 15.49 7.71
N SER A 463 8.06 16.05 6.55
CA SER A 463 9.03 16.42 5.52
C SER A 463 8.62 17.71 4.78
N PRO A 464 9.58 18.54 4.34
CA PRO A 464 11.03 18.41 4.55
C PRO A 464 11.55 19.08 5.84
N ILE A 465 10.70 19.72 6.66
CA ILE A 465 11.14 20.46 7.86
C ILE A 465 11.49 19.53 9.03
N ALA A 466 10.82 18.37 9.13
CA ALA A 466 10.97 17.38 10.20
C ALA A 466 10.79 17.97 11.63
N ASP A 467 9.80 18.86 11.78
CA ASP A 467 9.38 19.39 13.07
C ASP A 467 7.99 18.87 13.49
N PRO A 468 7.90 17.94 14.46
CA PRO A 468 6.62 17.47 14.99
C PRO A 468 5.89 18.54 15.84
N LYS A 469 6.56 19.65 16.22
CA LYS A 469 5.97 20.72 17.03
C LYS A 469 5.23 21.76 16.19
N SER A 470 5.46 21.81 14.88
CA SER A 470 4.76 22.65 13.91
C SER A 470 3.24 22.50 13.97
N LYS A 471 2.52 23.54 13.55
CA LYS A 471 1.07 23.68 13.71
C LYS A 471 0.44 24.25 12.44
N GLY A 472 -0.75 23.75 12.13
CA GLY A 472 -1.54 24.24 11.01
C GLY A 472 -2.06 25.66 11.24
N ILE A 473 -2.25 26.39 10.13
CA ILE A 473 -2.75 27.76 10.11
C ILE A 473 -3.82 27.85 9.03
N ILE A 474 -4.93 28.54 9.33
CA ILE A 474 -5.96 28.91 8.35
C ILE A 474 -6.01 30.45 8.28
N CYS A 475 -5.78 31.01 7.10
CA CYS A 475 -5.89 32.44 6.82
C CYS A 475 -7.09 32.72 5.89
N GLY A 476 -7.58 33.96 5.87
CA GLY A 476 -8.72 34.37 5.02
C GLY A 476 -10.11 34.10 5.58
N MET A 477 -10.22 33.72 6.86
CA MET A 477 -11.51 33.41 7.49
C MET A 477 -12.41 34.64 7.62
N THR A 478 -13.70 34.44 7.32
CA THR A 478 -14.77 35.44 7.49
C THR A 478 -15.83 34.92 8.46
N LEU A 479 -16.94 35.64 8.64
CA LEU A 479 -18.09 35.19 9.42
C LEU A 479 -19.08 34.32 8.61
N ASP A 480 -18.77 33.96 7.35
CA ASP A 480 -19.56 32.97 6.62
C ASP A 480 -19.33 31.56 7.21
N SER A 481 -20.42 30.83 7.40
CA SER A 481 -20.43 29.43 7.89
C SER A 481 -21.28 28.53 6.99
N SER A 482 -21.48 28.94 5.73
CA SER A 482 -22.25 28.21 4.73
C SER A 482 -21.52 26.98 4.18
N GLU A 483 -22.25 26.13 3.45
CA GLU A 483 -21.63 25.05 2.66
C GLU A 483 -20.67 25.58 1.57
N LYS A 484 -20.82 26.84 1.14
CA LYS A 484 -19.89 27.48 0.20
C LYS A 484 -18.57 27.84 0.88
N GLN A 485 -18.59 28.34 2.11
CA GLN A 485 -17.37 28.52 2.90
C GLN A 485 -16.66 27.17 3.12
N LEU A 486 -17.41 26.11 3.44
CA LEU A 486 -16.84 24.77 3.61
C LEU A 486 -16.16 24.27 2.33
N ALA A 487 -16.79 24.47 1.17
CA ALA A 487 -16.19 24.14 -0.12
C ALA A 487 -14.86 24.88 -0.37
N LEU A 488 -14.80 26.18 -0.05
CA LEU A 488 -13.55 26.95 -0.13
C LEU A 488 -12.48 26.47 0.86
N LEU A 489 -12.85 26.16 2.10
CA LEU A 489 -11.89 25.71 3.11
C LEU A 489 -11.33 24.32 2.79
N TYR A 490 -12.18 23.42 2.28
CA TYR A 490 -11.76 22.14 1.69
C TYR A 490 -10.78 22.36 0.53
N LEU A 491 -11.09 23.27 -0.41
CA LEU A 491 -10.22 23.57 -1.54
C LEU A 491 -8.86 24.14 -1.11
N ALA A 492 -8.85 25.10 -0.19
CA ALA A 492 -7.64 25.68 0.37
C ALA A 492 -6.80 24.64 1.12
N THR A 493 -7.44 23.64 1.74
CA THR A 493 -6.77 22.51 2.39
C THR A 493 -6.15 21.55 1.36
N VAL A 494 -6.84 21.23 0.26
CA VAL A 494 -6.28 20.46 -0.86
C VAL A 494 -5.06 21.18 -1.46
N GLN A 495 -5.15 22.50 -1.66
CA GLN A 495 -4.04 23.34 -2.11
C GLN A 495 -2.87 23.34 -1.11
N GLY A 496 -3.14 23.49 0.18
CA GLY A 496 -2.11 23.43 1.24
C GLY A 496 -1.36 22.10 1.24
N ILE A 497 -2.07 20.97 1.12
CA ILE A 497 -1.48 19.64 0.97
C ILE A 497 -0.63 19.56 -0.32
N ALA A 498 -1.13 20.08 -1.44
CA ALA A 498 -0.40 20.13 -2.72
C ALA A 498 0.89 20.96 -2.65
N TYR A 499 0.87 22.11 -1.97
CA TYR A 499 2.07 22.92 -1.75
C TYR A 499 3.09 22.23 -0.85
N GLY A 500 2.64 21.49 0.17
CA GLY A 500 3.52 20.62 0.98
C GLY A 500 4.15 19.48 0.15
N THR A 501 3.37 18.83 -0.72
CA THR A 501 3.87 17.86 -1.70
C THR A 501 4.93 18.48 -2.63
N ARG A 502 4.65 19.66 -3.20
CA ARG A 502 5.59 20.39 -4.06
C ARG A 502 6.90 20.72 -3.33
N HIS A 503 6.81 21.16 -2.07
CA HIS A 503 7.98 21.47 -1.25
C HIS A 503 8.87 20.23 -1.02
N ILE A 504 8.28 19.05 -0.78
CA ILE A 504 9.01 17.77 -0.70
C ILE A 504 9.70 17.45 -2.04
N VAL A 505 9.02 17.62 -3.18
CA VAL A 505 9.59 17.38 -4.52
C VAL A 505 10.76 18.32 -4.81
N GLU A 506 10.59 19.63 -4.59
CA GLU A 506 11.62 20.64 -4.84
C GLU A 506 12.84 20.43 -3.93
N HIS A 507 12.63 20.08 -2.66
CA HIS A 507 13.70 19.76 -1.71
C HIS A 507 14.45 18.48 -2.10
N CYS A 508 13.75 17.41 -2.49
CA CYS A 508 14.38 16.18 -2.98
C CYS A 508 15.22 16.41 -4.25
N ASN A 509 14.71 17.20 -5.20
CA ASN A 509 15.44 17.55 -6.42
C ASN A 509 16.66 18.44 -6.13
N ALA A 510 16.57 19.37 -5.18
CA ALA A 510 17.72 20.17 -4.72
C ALA A 510 18.84 19.31 -4.11
N HIS A 511 18.52 18.12 -3.58
CA HIS A 511 19.47 17.17 -3.00
C HIS A 511 19.81 15.99 -3.94
N GLY A 512 19.59 16.14 -5.25
CA GLY A 512 20.15 15.24 -6.28
C GLY A 512 19.19 14.24 -6.90
N HIS A 513 17.90 14.22 -6.52
CA HIS A 513 16.87 13.58 -7.33
C HIS A 513 16.60 14.38 -8.61
N LYS A 514 15.90 13.75 -9.56
CA LYS A 514 15.53 14.35 -10.85
C LYS A 514 14.04 14.10 -11.18
N VAL A 515 13.17 14.21 -10.18
CA VAL A 515 11.74 13.98 -10.32
C VAL A 515 11.14 14.97 -11.33
N ARG A 516 10.55 14.41 -12.38
CA ARG A 516 9.77 15.09 -13.43
C ARG A 516 8.34 14.57 -13.51
N GLU A 517 8.13 13.32 -13.10
CA GLU A 517 6.86 12.59 -13.19
C GLU A 517 6.29 12.28 -11.79
N HIS A 518 4.99 12.45 -11.63
CA HIS A 518 4.26 12.15 -10.39
C HIS A 518 3.26 11.01 -10.65
N ILE A 519 3.42 9.90 -9.94
CA ILE A 519 2.54 8.74 -10.05
C ILE A 519 1.73 8.61 -8.76
N PHE A 520 0.41 8.65 -8.87
CA PHE A 520 -0.49 8.66 -7.72
C PHE A 520 -1.06 7.26 -7.43
N HIS A 521 -0.55 6.60 -6.39
CA HIS A 521 -1.21 5.46 -5.78
C HIS A 521 -2.18 5.95 -4.69
N SER A 522 -3.44 5.53 -4.75
CA SER A 522 -4.46 5.95 -3.79
C SER A 522 -5.07 4.72 -3.15
N VAL A 523 -4.67 4.41 -1.92
CA VAL A 523 -5.28 3.32 -1.14
C VAL A 523 -6.75 3.65 -0.85
N PHE A 524 -7.07 4.92 -0.55
CA PHE A 524 -8.44 5.44 -0.52
C PHE A 524 -8.51 6.97 -0.76
N TYR A 525 -9.73 7.48 -0.96
CA TYR A 525 -10.11 8.90 -1.12
C TYR A 525 -9.59 9.66 -2.35
N LEU A 526 -8.28 9.85 -2.51
CA LEU A 526 -7.74 10.80 -3.51
C LEU A 526 -7.91 10.33 -4.98
N SER A 527 -8.32 9.07 -5.21
CA SER A 527 -8.74 8.58 -6.53
C SER A 527 -10.13 9.02 -6.98
N GLN A 528 -11.05 9.37 -6.08
CA GLN A 528 -12.45 9.68 -6.43
C GLN A 528 -12.70 11.13 -6.82
N SER A 529 -11.84 12.08 -6.42
CA SER A 529 -11.93 13.46 -6.87
C SER A 529 -11.11 13.69 -8.14
N ARG A 530 -11.79 13.95 -9.26
CA ARG A 530 -11.16 14.51 -10.47
C ARG A 530 -10.41 15.81 -10.16
N THR A 531 -10.97 16.63 -9.27
CA THR A 531 -10.37 17.90 -8.82
C THR A 531 -9.01 17.67 -8.19
N VAL A 532 -8.87 16.74 -7.25
CA VAL A 532 -7.55 16.41 -6.65
C VAL A 532 -6.53 16.04 -7.72
N ARG A 533 -6.91 15.19 -8.69
CA ARG A 533 -6.07 14.80 -9.85
C ARG A 533 -5.79 15.90 -10.88
N SER A 534 -6.35 17.10 -10.69
CA SER A 534 -6.05 18.29 -11.51
C SER A 534 -5.40 19.43 -10.71
N PHE A 535 -5.08 19.18 -9.44
CA PHE A 535 -4.43 20.12 -8.52
C PHE A 535 -3.06 19.64 -8.03
N LEU A 536 -2.84 18.32 -8.04
CA LEU A 536 -1.58 17.63 -7.85
C LEU A 536 -1.01 17.19 -9.21
#